data_AF-A0A3S0DCE1-F1
#
_entry.id   AF-A0A3S0DCE1-F1
#
_cell.length_a   1.000
_cell.length_b   1.000
_cell.length_c   1.000
_cell.angle_alpha   90.00
_cell.angle_beta   90.00
_cell.angle_gamma   90.00
#
_symmetry.space_group_name_H-M   'P 1'
#
loop_
_entity.id
_entity.type
_entity.pdbx_description
1 polymer ?
#
loop_
_entity_poly.entity_id
_entity_poly.type
_entity_poly.pdbx_seq_one_letter_code
_entity_poly.pdbx_strand_id
1 'polypeptide(L)'
;EAQQPRTFDLDELMKLAPLEERIYRMRCVEGWSMVIPWVGFPLASLLQKVGPTSRARYVSFETVQRPAEMPGQRSRVLQWPYREGLRIDEAMHPLTILAVGLYGEVLPNQNGAPLRLVVPWKYGFKSIKSIVRIQLTEKQPDTSWNLSAPSEYGFYSNVNPAVDHPRWSQARERRIGEFLKRDTLPFNGYAEQVAGLYRGMDLRKHF
;
A
#
# COMPACT_ATOMS: atom_id res chain seq x y z
N GLU A 1 15.76 0.95 12.45
CA GLU A 1 15.93 -0.52 12.63
C GLU A 1 16.39 -1.26 11.36
N ALA A 2 17.50 -0.84 10.72
CA ALA A 2 18.13 -1.53 9.57
C ALA A 2 19.63 -1.67 9.81
N GLN A 3 20.23 -2.79 9.38
CA GLN A 3 21.66 -3.07 9.53
C GLN A 3 22.51 -2.31 8.50
N GLN A 4 22.01 -2.19 7.27
CA GLN A 4 22.71 -1.54 6.15
C GLN A 4 21.83 -0.44 5.55
N PRO A 5 21.57 0.67 6.29
CA PRO A 5 20.82 1.79 5.75
C PRO A 5 21.60 2.44 4.60
N ARG A 6 20.96 2.63 3.46
CA ARG A 6 21.56 3.29 2.30
C ARG A 6 20.50 3.93 1.42
N THR A 7 20.96 4.83 0.56
CA THR A 7 20.18 5.34 -0.58
C THR A 7 20.31 4.37 -1.74
N PHE A 8 19.25 4.21 -2.50
CA PHE A 8 19.23 3.49 -3.77
C PHE A 8 18.85 4.47 -4.86
N ASP A 9 19.56 4.44 -5.99
CA ASP A 9 19.02 5.02 -7.21
C ASP A 9 18.01 4.07 -7.87
N LEU A 10 17.32 4.55 -8.91
CA LEU A 10 16.28 3.76 -9.58
C LEU A 10 16.85 2.53 -10.29
N ASP A 11 18.03 2.64 -10.90
CA ASP A 11 18.66 1.54 -11.62
C ASP A 11 19.09 0.42 -10.68
N GLU A 12 19.59 0.77 -9.50
CA GLU A 12 19.89 -0.17 -8.44
C GLU A 12 18.63 -0.89 -7.96
N LEU A 13 17.52 -0.16 -7.73
CA LEU A 13 16.25 -0.75 -7.31
C LEU A 13 15.73 -1.76 -8.35
N MET A 14 15.77 -1.42 -9.64
CA MET A 14 15.32 -2.29 -10.72
C MET A 14 16.19 -3.55 -10.88
N LYS A 15 17.42 -3.55 -10.36
CA LYS A 15 18.34 -4.69 -10.39
C LYS A 15 18.30 -5.56 -9.12
N LEU A 16 17.52 -5.18 -8.10
CA LEU A 16 17.46 -5.94 -6.84
C LEU A 16 16.81 -7.32 -7.00
N ALA A 17 15.84 -7.43 -7.91
CA ALA A 17 15.13 -8.68 -8.21
C ALA A 17 14.55 -8.59 -9.62
N PRO A 18 14.26 -9.75 -10.27
CA PRO A 18 13.56 -9.75 -11.55
C PRO A 18 12.24 -8.98 -11.46
N LEU A 19 11.96 -8.16 -12.48
CA LEU A 19 10.66 -7.52 -12.62
C LEU A 19 9.65 -8.56 -13.08
N GLU A 20 8.54 -8.61 -12.38
CA GLU A 20 7.43 -9.52 -12.64
C GLU A 20 6.18 -8.71 -12.99
N GLU A 21 5.43 -9.19 -13.98
CA GLU A 21 4.06 -8.74 -14.17
C GLU A 21 3.12 -9.50 -13.22
N ARG A 22 2.33 -8.76 -12.45
CA ARG A 22 1.36 -9.31 -11.50
C ARG A 22 0.00 -8.63 -11.69
N ILE A 23 -0.97 -9.43 -12.13
CA ILE A 23 -2.35 -8.99 -12.33
C ILE A 23 -3.06 -9.00 -10.98
N TYR A 24 -3.21 -7.82 -10.38
CA TYR A 24 -3.87 -7.69 -9.09
C TYR A 24 -5.17 -6.92 -9.17
N ARG A 25 -6.14 -7.35 -8.35
CA ARG A 25 -7.26 -6.49 -7.94
C ARG A 25 -6.73 -5.32 -7.10
N MET A 26 -7.23 -4.12 -7.38
CA MET A 26 -7.04 -2.93 -6.55
C MET A 26 -8.41 -2.40 -6.14
N ARG A 27 -8.61 -2.22 -4.84
CA ARG A 27 -9.89 -1.78 -4.27
C ARG A 27 -9.69 -0.47 -3.50
N CYS A 28 -10.26 0.62 -3.99
CA CYS A 28 -10.25 1.89 -3.26
C CYS A 28 -11.32 1.89 -2.18
N VAL A 29 -11.08 2.49 -1.02
CA VAL A 29 -12.04 2.54 0.10
C VAL A 29 -13.41 3.14 -0.28
N GLU A 30 -13.45 3.96 -1.32
CA GLU A 30 -14.61 4.67 -1.88
C GLU A 30 -15.63 3.77 -2.61
N GLY A 31 -15.45 2.45 -2.55
CA GLY A 31 -16.41 1.50 -3.12
C GLY A 31 -16.23 1.21 -4.61
N TRP A 32 -15.04 1.48 -5.17
CA TRP A 32 -14.70 1.11 -6.55
C TRP A 32 -13.43 0.26 -6.62
N SER A 33 -13.31 -0.55 -7.67
CA SER A 33 -12.17 -1.44 -7.88
C SER A 33 -11.69 -1.50 -9.34
N MET A 34 -10.48 -2.02 -9.54
CA MET A 34 -9.87 -2.28 -10.84
C MET A 34 -9.10 -3.60 -10.80
N VAL A 35 -8.76 -4.12 -11.98
CA VAL A 35 -7.77 -5.19 -12.17
C VAL A 35 -6.63 -4.58 -12.96
N ILE A 36 -5.40 -4.64 -12.45
CA ILE A 36 -4.26 -3.91 -12.99
C ILE A 36 -3.07 -4.88 -13.12
N PRO A 37 -2.47 -5.02 -14.33
CA PRO A 37 -1.21 -5.73 -14.53
C PRO A 37 -0.05 -4.84 -14.08
N TRP A 38 0.33 -4.94 -12.81
CA TRP A 38 1.46 -4.20 -12.26
C TRP A 38 2.77 -4.83 -12.68
N VAL A 39 3.80 -4.02 -12.94
CA VAL A 39 5.17 -4.48 -13.16
C VAL A 39 6.04 -4.01 -12.01
N GLY A 40 6.73 -4.94 -11.34
CA GLY A 40 7.50 -4.62 -10.13
C GLY A 40 8.21 -5.82 -9.53
N PHE A 41 8.68 -5.65 -8.30
CA PHE A 41 9.36 -6.73 -7.56
C PHE A 41 8.87 -6.78 -6.10
N PRO A 42 9.00 -7.93 -5.41
CA PRO A 42 8.60 -8.04 -4.00
C PRO A 42 9.32 -7.03 -3.11
N LEU A 43 8.57 -6.32 -2.25
CA LEU A 43 9.17 -5.39 -1.28
C LEU A 43 10.19 -6.10 -0.37
N ALA A 44 9.93 -7.38 -0.06
CA ALA A 44 10.83 -8.22 0.72
C ALA A 44 12.27 -8.23 0.18
N SER A 45 12.47 -8.22 -1.15
CA SER A 45 13.81 -8.23 -1.76
C SER A 45 14.62 -7.00 -1.36
N LEU A 46 14.00 -5.82 -1.32
CA LEU A 46 14.63 -4.59 -0.84
C LEU A 46 14.87 -4.64 0.67
N LEU A 47 13.89 -5.10 1.45
CA LEU A 47 14.03 -5.15 2.91
C LEU A 47 15.14 -6.11 3.34
N GLN A 48 15.24 -7.28 2.71
CA GLN A 48 16.33 -8.23 2.96
C GLN A 48 17.70 -7.63 2.63
N LYS A 49 17.80 -6.83 1.56
CA LYS A 49 19.06 -6.17 1.17
C LYS A 49 19.59 -5.22 2.25
N VAL A 50 18.72 -4.52 2.97
CA VAL A 50 19.11 -3.60 4.05
C VAL A 50 19.19 -4.26 5.42
N GLY A 51 18.75 -5.52 5.54
CA GLY A 51 18.81 -6.33 6.76
C GLY A 51 18.02 -5.74 7.94
N PRO A 52 16.74 -6.06 8.13
CA PRO A 52 15.97 -5.58 9.29
C PRO A 52 16.62 -6.05 10.60
N THR A 53 16.71 -5.17 11.61
CA THR A 53 17.16 -5.60 12.94
C THR A 53 16.06 -6.41 13.64
N SER A 54 16.43 -7.12 14.71
CA SER A 54 15.46 -7.86 15.55
C SER A 54 14.44 -6.95 16.26
N ARG A 55 14.61 -5.62 16.24
CA ARG A 55 13.66 -4.64 16.76
C ARG A 55 12.72 -4.07 15.69
N ALA A 56 12.97 -4.32 14.41
CA ALA A 56 12.08 -3.86 13.35
C ALA A 56 10.71 -4.55 13.49
N ARG A 57 9.63 -3.77 13.61
CA ARG A 57 8.25 -4.27 13.73
C ARG A 57 7.35 -3.70 12.65
N TYR A 58 7.70 -2.54 12.10
CA TYR A 58 6.94 -1.85 11.07
C TYR A 58 7.86 -1.27 10.00
N VAL A 59 7.27 -0.97 8.85
CA VAL A 59 7.87 -0.25 7.73
C VAL A 59 7.06 1.02 7.52
N SER A 60 7.71 2.17 7.59
CA SER A 60 7.14 3.49 7.29
C SER A 60 7.60 3.93 5.90
N PHE A 61 6.68 4.55 5.16
CA PHE A 61 6.89 5.03 3.80
C PHE A 61 6.55 6.52 3.72
N GLU A 62 7.32 7.28 2.96
CA GLU A 62 7.08 8.70 2.72
C GLU A 62 7.12 9.03 1.22
N THR A 63 6.09 9.72 0.74
CA THR A 63 5.99 10.28 -0.61
C THR A 63 6.80 11.57 -0.72
N VAL A 64 7.32 11.85 -1.91
CA VAL A 64 8.00 13.12 -2.21
C VAL A 64 7.17 14.37 -1.85
N GLN A 65 7.81 15.39 -1.26
CA GLN A 65 7.20 16.69 -0.99
C GLN A 65 7.77 17.76 -1.93
N ARG A 66 6.99 18.21 -2.91
CA ARG A 66 7.34 19.25 -3.89
C ARG A 66 6.13 20.14 -4.19
N PRO A 67 5.74 21.06 -3.29
CA PRO A 67 4.54 21.88 -3.47
C PRO A 67 4.55 22.80 -4.71
N ALA A 68 5.73 23.04 -5.32
CA ALA A 68 5.87 23.75 -6.57
C ALA A 68 5.39 22.92 -7.78
N GLU A 69 5.69 21.62 -7.80
CA GLU A 69 5.35 20.67 -8.87
C GLU A 69 4.04 19.91 -8.59
N MET A 70 3.67 19.76 -7.30
CA MET A 70 2.51 19.03 -6.81
C MET A 70 1.56 19.98 -6.07
N PRO A 71 0.75 20.78 -6.80
CA PRO A 71 -0.06 21.85 -6.20
C PRO A 71 -1.07 21.34 -5.15
N GLY A 72 -1.51 20.08 -5.26
CA GLY A 72 -2.36 19.43 -4.24
C GLY A 72 -1.75 19.41 -2.84
N GLN A 73 -0.42 19.46 -2.72
CA GLN A 73 0.29 19.51 -1.43
C GLN A 73 0.16 20.86 -0.70
N ARG A 74 -0.44 21.88 -1.35
CA ARG A 74 -0.79 23.14 -0.70
C ARG A 74 -2.16 23.09 0.00
N SER A 75 -2.96 22.06 -0.29
CA SER A 75 -4.24 21.82 0.35
C SER A 75 -4.07 21.27 1.77
N ARG A 76 -5.00 21.60 2.67
CA ARG A 76 -5.01 21.10 4.07
C ARG A 76 -5.77 19.78 4.27
N VAL A 77 -6.14 19.10 3.18
CA VAL A 77 -6.89 17.82 3.25
C VAL A 77 -6.09 16.73 3.98
N LEU A 78 -4.76 16.73 3.84
CA LEU A 78 -3.84 15.85 4.55
C LEU A 78 -2.70 16.66 5.15
N GLN A 79 -2.09 16.13 6.19
CA GLN A 79 -0.78 16.59 6.65
C GLN A 79 0.30 16.03 5.70
N TRP A 80 0.78 16.87 4.78
CA TRP A 80 1.81 16.50 3.81
C TRP A 80 3.22 16.44 4.45
N PRO A 81 4.15 15.59 3.96
CA PRO A 81 4.01 14.65 2.84
C PRO A 81 3.05 13.50 3.13
N TYR A 82 2.61 12.81 2.07
CA TYR A 82 1.83 11.59 2.25
C TYR A 82 2.70 10.51 2.88
N ARG A 83 2.19 9.85 3.92
CA ARG A 83 2.87 8.83 4.70
C ARG A 83 2.00 7.62 4.89
N GLU A 84 2.62 6.46 4.85
CA GLU A 84 1.96 5.19 5.08
C GLU A 84 2.85 4.23 5.87
N GLY A 85 2.24 3.15 6.33
CA GLY A 85 2.95 2.11 7.07
C GLY A 85 2.35 0.73 6.94
N LEU A 86 3.21 -0.28 7.11
CA LEU A 86 2.86 -1.69 7.19
C LEU A 86 3.51 -2.32 8.42
N ARG A 87 2.89 -3.34 8.98
CA ARG A 87 3.60 -4.26 9.89
C ARG A 87 4.65 -5.03 9.08
N ILE A 88 5.77 -5.40 9.70
CA ILE A 88 6.93 -5.92 8.96
C ILE A 88 6.63 -7.25 8.26
N ASP A 89 5.77 -8.10 8.82
CA ASP A 89 5.30 -9.34 8.19
C ASP A 89 4.42 -9.07 6.96
N GLU A 90 3.58 -8.03 6.96
CA GLU A 90 2.83 -7.57 5.80
C GLU A 90 3.76 -7.02 4.70
N ALA A 91 4.79 -6.29 5.09
CA ALA A 91 5.78 -5.74 4.17
C ALA A 91 6.69 -6.82 3.56
N MET A 92 6.94 -7.89 4.30
CA MET A 92 7.70 -9.07 3.85
C MET A 92 6.83 -10.08 3.08
N HIS A 93 5.51 -9.91 3.07
CA HIS A 93 4.60 -10.84 2.41
C HIS A 93 4.83 -10.86 0.88
N PRO A 94 4.86 -12.02 0.22
CA PRO A 94 5.15 -12.11 -1.21
C PRO A 94 4.21 -11.31 -2.11
N LEU A 95 2.96 -11.07 -1.69
CA LEU A 95 2.00 -10.27 -2.46
C LEU A 95 2.27 -8.76 -2.42
N THR A 96 3.06 -8.27 -1.46
CA THR A 96 3.43 -6.85 -1.36
C THR A 96 4.58 -6.55 -2.32
N ILE A 97 4.33 -5.71 -3.31
CA ILE A 97 5.33 -5.36 -4.32
C ILE A 97 5.61 -3.86 -4.35
N LEU A 98 6.82 -3.51 -4.79
CA LEU A 98 7.15 -2.19 -5.30
C LEU A 98 6.97 -2.21 -6.82
N ALA A 99 5.99 -1.47 -7.31
CA ALA A 99 5.69 -1.30 -8.71
C ALA A 99 6.49 -0.14 -9.32
N VAL A 100 7.06 -0.40 -10.49
CA VAL A 100 7.77 0.56 -11.36
C VAL A 100 7.11 0.70 -12.74
N GLY A 101 6.10 -0.13 -13.01
CA GLY A 101 5.35 -0.11 -14.26
C GLY A 101 3.93 -0.67 -14.13
N LEU A 102 3.15 -0.53 -15.20
CA LEU A 102 1.86 -1.17 -15.40
C LEU A 102 1.55 -1.30 -16.89
N TYR A 103 0.82 -2.34 -17.29
CA TYR A 103 0.49 -2.64 -18.70
C TYR A 103 1.74 -2.69 -19.62
N GLY A 104 2.82 -3.31 -19.15
CA GLY A 104 4.08 -3.42 -19.90
C GLY A 104 4.90 -2.14 -20.01
N GLU A 105 4.39 -1.02 -19.50
CA GLU A 105 5.01 0.31 -19.62
C GLU A 105 5.52 0.84 -18.28
N VAL A 106 6.43 1.82 -18.33
CA VAL A 106 6.88 2.55 -17.14
C VAL A 106 5.71 3.24 -16.44
N LEU A 107 5.78 3.33 -15.11
CA LEU A 107 4.68 3.85 -14.32
C LEU A 107 4.38 5.32 -14.71
N PRO A 108 3.14 5.67 -15.09
CA PRO A 108 2.79 7.06 -15.34
C PRO A 108 2.78 7.90 -14.05
N ASN A 109 3.00 9.21 -14.16
CA ASN A 109 3.03 10.13 -13.01
C ASN A 109 1.74 10.05 -12.18
N GLN A 110 0.57 9.99 -12.82
CA GLN A 110 -0.72 9.87 -12.14
C GLN A 110 -0.87 8.57 -11.32
N ASN A 111 -0.11 7.54 -11.68
CA ASN A 111 -0.08 6.25 -10.99
C ASN A 111 0.99 6.20 -9.90
N GLY A 112 1.83 7.22 -9.73
CA GLY A 112 2.79 7.33 -8.63
C GLY A 112 4.23 7.02 -9.01
N ALA A 113 4.63 7.32 -10.23
CA ALA A 113 6.00 7.20 -10.71
C ALA A 113 7.03 7.87 -9.77
N PRO A 114 8.30 7.40 -9.76
CA PRO A 114 8.80 6.20 -10.46
C PRO A 114 8.59 4.91 -9.66
N LEU A 115 8.20 5.00 -8.38
CA LEU A 115 8.14 3.88 -7.46
C LEU A 115 6.89 3.97 -6.58
N ARG A 116 6.08 2.91 -6.58
CA ARG A 116 4.83 2.83 -5.83
C ARG A 116 4.72 1.53 -5.07
N LEU A 117 4.18 1.57 -3.85
CA LEU A 117 3.77 0.38 -3.11
C LEU A 117 2.45 -0.16 -3.64
N VAL A 118 2.32 -1.49 -3.73
CA VAL A 118 1.06 -2.19 -4.04
C VAL A 118 0.83 -3.29 -3.01
N VAL A 119 -0.30 -3.20 -2.29
CA VAL A 119 -0.72 -4.17 -1.28
C VAL A 119 -2.14 -4.64 -1.61
N PRO A 120 -2.30 -5.74 -2.36
CA PRO A 120 -3.54 -5.99 -3.09
C PRO A 120 -4.74 -6.38 -2.20
N TRP A 121 -4.51 -6.81 -0.96
CA TRP A 121 -5.57 -7.20 -0.03
C TRP A 121 -6.07 -6.06 0.87
N LYS A 122 -5.43 -4.88 0.78
CA LYS A 122 -5.77 -3.68 1.55
C LYS A 122 -6.46 -2.63 0.67
N TYR A 123 -7.12 -1.67 1.30
CA TYR A 123 -7.69 -0.53 0.59
C TYR A 123 -6.58 0.31 -0.08
N GLY A 124 -6.92 0.89 -1.23
CA GLY A 124 -5.95 1.51 -2.13
C GLY A 124 -5.13 2.66 -1.54
N PHE A 125 -5.57 3.30 -0.46
CA PHE A 125 -4.79 4.33 0.20
C PHE A 125 -3.51 3.79 0.85
N LYS A 126 -3.49 2.52 1.29
CA LYS A 126 -2.28 1.86 1.79
C LYS A 126 -1.18 1.72 0.73
N SER A 127 -1.54 1.79 -0.55
CA SER A 127 -0.63 1.67 -1.70
C SER A 127 -0.05 3.03 -2.10
N ILE A 128 0.83 3.55 -1.23
CA ILE A 128 1.50 4.86 -1.32
C ILE A 128 2.29 5.05 -2.63
N LYS A 129 2.25 6.28 -3.16
CA LYS A 129 2.83 6.68 -4.45
C LYS A 129 4.15 7.44 -4.29
N SER A 130 4.99 7.43 -5.33
CA SER A 130 6.18 8.29 -5.47
C SER A 130 7.06 8.29 -4.21
N ILE A 131 7.41 7.08 -3.76
CA ILE A 131 8.12 6.85 -2.50
C ILE A 131 9.55 7.39 -2.61
N VAL A 132 9.95 8.18 -1.61
CA VAL A 132 11.34 8.68 -1.48
C VAL A 132 12.03 8.22 -0.21
N ARG A 133 11.27 7.70 0.76
CA ARG A 133 11.83 7.18 2.02
C ARG A 133 11.11 5.93 2.47
N ILE A 134 11.90 4.94 2.88
CA ILE A 134 11.44 3.73 3.57
C ILE A 134 12.23 3.61 4.87
N GLN A 135 11.54 3.50 6.00
CA GLN A 135 12.15 3.41 7.33
C GLN A 135 11.64 2.17 8.07
N LEU A 136 12.55 1.39 8.64
CA LEU A 136 12.21 0.31 9.55
C LEU A 136 12.12 0.84 10.97
N THR A 137 10.96 0.69 11.60
CA THR A 137 10.64 1.24 12.92
C THR A 137 10.19 0.16 13.89
N GLU A 138 10.42 0.39 15.19
CA GLU A 138 9.94 -0.48 16.27
C GLU A 138 8.48 -0.19 16.65
N LYS A 139 8.08 1.08 16.58
CA LYS A 139 6.71 1.53 16.85
C LYS A 139 5.90 1.67 15.56
N GLN A 140 4.59 1.48 15.67
CA GLN A 140 3.65 1.69 14.57
C GLN A 140 3.76 3.15 14.10
N PRO A 141 4.04 3.42 12.82
CA PRO A 141 4.11 4.77 12.30
C PRO A 141 2.71 5.35 12.07
N ASP A 142 2.62 6.67 12.07
CA ASP A 142 1.41 7.38 11.68
C ASP A 142 1.15 7.22 10.17
N THR A 143 -0.13 7.25 9.78
CA THR A 143 -0.54 7.15 8.37
C THR A 143 -1.47 8.30 8.00
N SER A 144 -1.34 8.85 6.78
CA SER A 144 -1.95 10.14 6.43
C SER A 144 -3.48 10.16 6.56
N TRP A 145 -4.17 9.10 6.16
CA TRP A 145 -5.63 9.03 6.28
C TRP A 145 -6.09 8.78 7.70
N ASN A 146 -5.38 7.96 8.47
CA ASN A 146 -5.69 7.76 9.89
C ASN A 146 -5.49 9.05 10.70
N LEU A 147 -4.46 9.84 10.40
CA LEU A 147 -4.28 11.16 11.02
C LEU A 147 -5.40 12.15 10.62
N SER A 148 -5.84 12.11 9.35
CA SER A 148 -6.87 13.01 8.84
C SER A 148 -8.28 12.68 9.37
N ALA A 149 -8.62 11.40 9.47
CA ALA A 149 -9.91 10.93 9.98
C ALA A 149 -9.76 9.57 10.69
N PRO A 150 -9.33 9.55 11.97
CA PRO A 150 -9.02 8.32 12.70
C PRO A 150 -10.23 7.42 12.95
N SER A 151 -11.46 7.96 12.90
CA SER A 151 -12.71 7.20 13.00
C SER A 151 -13.11 6.50 11.71
N GLU A 152 -12.48 6.84 10.58
CA GLU A 152 -12.83 6.33 9.24
C GLU A 152 -11.78 5.36 8.69
N TYR A 153 -10.51 5.63 8.95
CA TYR A 153 -9.39 4.88 8.36
C TYR A 153 -8.48 4.38 9.48
N GLY A 154 -8.43 3.07 9.70
CA GLY A 154 -7.49 2.47 10.64
C GLY A 154 -6.14 2.15 10.00
N PHE A 155 -5.22 1.58 10.79
CA PHE A 155 -3.86 1.29 10.32
C PHE A 155 -3.80 0.10 9.35
N TYR A 156 -4.58 -0.95 9.61
CA TYR A 156 -4.46 -2.19 8.85
C TYR A 156 -5.23 -2.12 7.53
N SER A 157 -6.46 -1.59 7.54
CA SER A 157 -7.21 -1.29 6.32
C SER A 157 -7.34 -2.47 5.35
N ASN A 158 -7.50 -3.67 5.90
CA ASN A 158 -7.77 -4.86 5.11
C ASN A 158 -9.15 -4.71 4.44
N VAL A 159 -9.26 -5.11 3.17
CA VAL A 159 -10.57 -5.10 2.49
C VAL A 159 -11.48 -6.11 3.18
N ASN A 160 -12.57 -5.61 3.78
CA ASN A 160 -13.48 -6.43 4.55
C ASN A 160 -14.94 -6.03 4.26
N PRO A 161 -15.72 -6.86 3.54
CA PRO A 161 -17.11 -6.54 3.22
C PRO A 161 -18.04 -6.49 4.44
N ALA A 162 -17.63 -7.07 5.58
CA ALA A 162 -18.41 -7.10 6.82
C ALA A 162 -18.12 -5.92 7.75
N VAL A 163 -17.25 -4.99 7.36
CA VAL A 163 -16.93 -3.78 8.12
C VAL A 163 -17.15 -2.58 7.21
N ASP A 164 -18.25 -1.88 7.45
CA ASP A 164 -18.63 -0.71 6.69
C ASP A 164 -17.75 0.50 7.04
N HIS A 165 -17.60 1.40 6.07
CA HIS A 165 -17.07 2.72 6.33
C HIS A 165 -18.17 3.57 7.02
N PRO A 166 -17.85 4.51 7.93
CA PRO A 166 -18.88 5.28 8.65
C PRO A 166 -19.91 5.98 7.77
N ARG A 167 -19.55 6.27 6.51
CA ARG A 167 -20.39 6.98 5.54
C ARG A 167 -21.00 6.10 4.45
N TRP A 168 -20.57 4.85 4.28
CA TRP A 168 -21.09 3.95 3.24
C TRP A 168 -20.75 2.48 3.50
N SER A 169 -21.58 1.58 2.96
CA SER A 169 -21.29 0.16 3.07
C SER A 169 -20.10 -0.28 2.21
N GLN A 170 -19.30 -1.22 2.74
CA GLN A 170 -18.20 -1.87 2.01
C GLN A 170 -18.59 -3.20 1.38
N ALA A 171 -19.82 -3.68 1.60
CA ALA A 171 -20.29 -4.98 1.13
C ALA A 171 -20.23 -5.14 -0.41
N ARG A 172 -20.39 -4.04 -1.15
CA ARG A 172 -20.37 -4.04 -2.62
C ARG A 172 -19.42 -2.99 -3.19
N GLU A 173 -18.86 -3.28 -4.35
CA GLU A 173 -17.96 -2.40 -5.09
C GLU A 173 -18.38 -2.24 -6.55
N ARG A 174 -17.97 -1.15 -7.19
CA ARG A 174 -18.09 -0.95 -8.64
C ARG A 174 -16.74 -1.14 -9.30
N ARG A 175 -16.57 -2.20 -10.09
CA ARG A 175 -15.37 -2.34 -10.92
C ARG A 175 -15.43 -1.31 -12.04
N ILE A 176 -14.37 -0.53 -12.23
CA ILE A 176 -14.29 0.43 -13.32
C ILE A 176 -14.41 -0.32 -14.66
N GLY A 177 -15.23 0.20 -15.55
CA GLY A 177 -15.64 -0.46 -16.80
C GLY A 177 -16.97 -1.21 -16.70
N GLU A 178 -17.58 -1.31 -15.51
CA GLU A 178 -18.86 -1.98 -15.32
C GLU A 178 -19.98 -1.06 -14.87
N PHE A 179 -21.19 -1.39 -15.29
CA PHE A 179 -22.39 -0.66 -14.92
C PHE A 179 -22.90 -1.03 -13.52
N LEU A 180 -23.00 -2.33 -13.24
CA LEU A 180 -23.53 -2.84 -11.97
C LEU A 180 -22.43 -3.01 -10.92
N LYS A 181 -22.81 -2.86 -9.64
CA LYS A 181 -21.96 -3.24 -8.52
C LYS A 181 -21.84 -4.76 -8.42
N ARG A 182 -20.80 -5.23 -7.75
CA ARG A 182 -20.51 -6.62 -7.41
C ARG A 182 -20.21 -6.74 -5.92
N ASP A 183 -20.17 -7.96 -5.40
CA ASP A 183 -19.81 -8.17 -4.00
C ASP A 183 -18.31 -7.95 -3.80
N THR A 184 -17.98 -7.25 -2.71
CA THR A 184 -16.60 -7.09 -2.26
C THR A 184 -16.15 -8.41 -1.63
N LEU A 185 -14.97 -8.91 -2.02
CA LEU A 185 -14.43 -10.15 -1.45
C LEU A 185 -13.60 -9.85 -0.19
N PRO A 186 -13.65 -10.73 0.85
CA PRO A 186 -12.72 -10.64 1.99
C PRO A 186 -11.27 -10.64 1.53
N PHE A 187 -10.45 -9.76 2.10
CA PHE A 187 -9.06 -9.53 1.71
C PHE A 187 -8.90 -9.29 0.20
N ASN A 188 -9.91 -8.67 -0.44
CA ASN A 188 -9.98 -8.42 -1.87
C ASN A 188 -9.80 -9.68 -2.75
N GLY A 189 -10.14 -10.85 -2.21
CA GLY A 189 -9.99 -12.15 -2.90
C GLY A 189 -8.67 -12.87 -2.61
N TYR A 190 -7.84 -12.37 -1.70
CA TYR A 190 -6.56 -12.99 -1.31
C TYR A 190 -6.59 -13.66 0.07
N ALA A 191 -7.78 -14.04 0.56
CA ALA A 191 -7.96 -14.53 1.91
C ALA A 191 -7.12 -15.78 2.22
N GLU A 192 -7.05 -16.74 1.29
CA GLU A 192 -6.27 -17.97 1.45
C GLU A 192 -4.77 -17.69 1.67
N GLN A 193 -4.26 -16.63 1.05
CA GLN A 193 -2.85 -16.23 1.13
C GLN A 193 -2.54 -15.41 2.38
N VAL A 194 -3.45 -14.51 2.80
CA VAL A 194 -3.11 -13.48 3.80
C VAL A 194 -3.83 -13.61 5.14
N ALA A 195 -4.92 -14.38 5.24
CA ALA A 195 -5.71 -14.46 6.48
C ALA A 195 -4.88 -14.97 7.67
N GLY A 196 -3.86 -15.80 7.42
CA GLY A 196 -2.92 -16.29 8.43
C GLY A 196 -2.18 -15.17 9.17
N LEU A 197 -1.88 -14.05 8.50
CA LEU A 197 -1.20 -12.89 9.10
C LEU A 197 -2.04 -12.21 10.20
N TYR A 198 -3.35 -12.43 10.20
CA TYR A 198 -4.29 -11.72 11.07
C TYR A 198 -5.00 -12.64 12.06
N ARG A 199 -4.55 -13.89 12.21
CA ARG A 199 -5.16 -14.86 13.12
C ARG A 199 -5.13 -14.32 14.55
N GLY A 200 -6.29 -14.34 15.22
CA GLY A 200 -6.45 -13.84 16.60
C GLY A 200 -6.61 -12.32 16.72
N MET A 201 -6.58 -11.57 15.61
CA MET A 201 -6.90 -10.16 15.63
C MET A 201 -8.41 -9.93 15.44
N ASP A 202 -8.96 -8.97 16.18
CA ASP A 202 -10.29 -8.45 15.89
C ASP A 202 -10.22 -7.47 14.70
N LEU A 203 -10.57 -7.97 13.52
CA LEU A 203 -10.57 -7.18 12.28
C LEU A 203 -11.65 -6.09 12.24
N ARG A 204 -12.62 -6.08 13.16
CA ARG A 204 -13.60 -4.99 13.31
C ARG A 204 -13.06 -3.86 14.18
N LYS A 205 -12.10 -4.16 15.06
CA LYS A 205 -11.38 -3.17 15.88
C LYS A 205 -10.12 -2.66 15.18
N HIS A 206 -9.51 -3.51 14.37
CA HIS A 206 -8.26 -3.27 13.64
C HIS A 206 -8.52 -3.11 12.13
N PHE A 207 -9.52 -2.32 11.75
CA PHE A 207 -9.87 -2.02 10.36
C PHE A 207 -8.97 -0.95 9.73
#